data_AF-A0A934DVG3-F1
#
_entry.id   AF-A0A934DVG3-F1
#
_cell.length_a   1.000
_cell.length_b   1.000
_cell.length_c   1.000
_cell.angle_alpha   90.00
_cell.angle_beta   90.00
_cell.angle_gamma   90.00
#
_symmetry.space_group_name_H-M   'P 1'
#
loop_
_entity.id
_entity.type
_entity.pdbx_description
1 polymer ?
#
loop_
_entity_poly.entity_id
_entity_poly.type
_entity_poly.pdbx_seq_one_letter_code
_entity_poly.pdbx_strand_id
1 'polypeptide(L)'
;MKTMAWAGLVLGSVLLSACETQPELGCMTARGGFAAKYTLKPGQQVEGACTELKGEVIGVQTYHPAKETSEGVKPDTRITTLAIRTETLGMLEGQDPDHAVTSLGGLSSEPDADSTCHATDLSTAEQHIAASEEQPQLDLAYSWKHVGIVSKPEIPGTQLWADLSYTAGGCTAEYSVRAVWPVLWCFQTDEEGNPVLGDDGAPVADDSLCGPGSGMNPDFPVHCDPDVGLCVLDSDPPTLR
;
A
#
# COMPACT_ATOMS: atom_id res chain seq x y z
N MET A 1 81.15 -8.29 -18.19
CA MET A 1 79.85 -7.75 -18.65
C MET A 1 78.77 -8.44 -17.82
N LYS A 2 78.39 -7.88 -16.66
CA LYS A 2 77.22 -6.99 -16.39
C LYS A 2 75.86 -7.60 -16.81
N THR A 3 75.07 -7.98 -15.79
CA THR A 3 73.60 -7.82 -15.51
C THR A 3 73.19 -9.00 -14.61
N MET A 4 72.86 -8.91 -13.30
CA MET A 4 71.87 -8.15 -12.52
C MET A 4 70.41 -8.28 -13.01
N ALA A 5 69.55 -8.86 -12.14
CA ALA A 5 68.08 -8.70 -11.98
C ALA A 5 67.45 -10.07 -11.63
N TRP A 6 66.45 -10.25 -10.76
CA TRP A 6 65.78 -9.44 -9.75
C TRP A 6 64.92 -10.42 -8.93
N ALA A 7 64.89 -10.27 -7.61
CA ALA A 7 63.86 -10.85 -6.75
C ALA A 7 62.69 -9.86 -6.67
N GLY A 8 61.44 -10.30 -6.74
CA GLY A 8 60.33 -9.37 -6.51
C GLY A 8 58.92 -9.93 -6.73
N LEU A 9 58.26 -10.20 -5.60
CA LEU A 9 56.82 -10.17 -5.33
C LEU A 9 55.85 -10.93 -6.25
N VAL A 10 55.36 -12.06 -5.74
CA VAL A 10 54.03 -12.60 -6.08
C VAL A 10 53.00 -11.70 -5.40
N LEU A 11 52.35 -10.82 -6.17
CA LEU A 11 51.11 -10.16 -5.73
C LEU A 11 50.00 -11.22 -5.71
N GLY A 12 49.66 -11.68 -4.51
CA GLY A 12 48.45 -12.48 -4.28
C GLY A 12 47.22 -11.62 -4.53
N SER A 13 46.49 -11.92 -5.60
CA SER A 13 45.17 -11.36 -5.89
C SER A 13 44.18 -11.87 -4.84
N VAL A 14 43.97 -11.08 -3.77
CA VAL A 14 42.81 -11.26 -2.89
C VAL A 14 41.60 -10.71 -3.65
N LEU A 15 40.98 -11.55 -4.48
CA LEU A 15 39.67 -11.25 -5.03
C LEU A 15 38.68 -11.24 -3.88
N LEU A 16 38.17 -10.04 -3.62
CA LEU A 16 37.15 -9.71 -2.63
C LEU A 16 35.93 -10.62 -2.82
N SER A 17 35.72 -11.59 -1.93
CA SER A 17 34.45 -12.32 -1.76
C SER A 17 33.38 -11.46 -1.09
N ALA A 18 33.37 -10.15 -1.34
CA ALA A 18 32.54 -9.16 -0.64
C ALA A 18 31.19 -8.89 -1.32
N CYS A 19 30.79 -9.70 -2.32
CA CYS A 19 29.52 -9.53 -3.05
C CYS A 19 28.63 -10.77 -3.05
N GLU A 20 28.83 -11.71 -2.12
CA GLU A 20 28.05 -12.97 -2.12
C GLU A 20 26.94 -13.03 -1.07
N THR A 21 26.78 -12.01 -0.24
CA THR A 21 25.67 -11.95 0.72
C THR A 21 25.20 -10.51 0.88
N GLN A 22 24.51 -10.00 -0.14
CA GLN A 22 23.62 -8.87 0.09
C GLN A 22 22.49 -9.40 0.98
N PRO A 23 22.26 -8.83 2.18
CA PRO A 23 21.17 -9.27 3.03
C PRO A 23 19.86 -9.13 2.27
N GLU A 24 18.99 -10.15 2.38
CA GLU A 24 17.66 -10.08 1.80
C GLU A 24 16.94 -8.84 2.32
N LEU A 25 16.19 -8.19 1.43
CA LEU A 25 15.37 -7.05 1.81
C LEU A 25 14.32 -7.55 2.80
N GLY A 26 14.46 -7.12 4.05
CA GLY A 26 13.45 -7.35 5.07
C GLY A 26 12.12 -6.73 4.64
N CYS A 27 11.04 -7.24 5.21
CA CYS A 27 9.71 -6.79 4.86
C CYS A 27 9.47 -5.34 5.27
N MET A 28 9.15 -4.52 4.27
CA MET A 28 8.85 -3.10 4.43
C MET A 28 7.80 -2.66 3.41
N THR A 29 7.14 -1.54 3.71
CA THR A 29 6.27 -0.85 2.74
C THR A 29 6.93 0.45 2.31
N ALA A 30 6.60 0.92 1.11
CA ALA A 30 6.74 2.32 0.81
C ALA A 30 5.95 3.13 1.85
N ARG A 31 6.47 4.31 2.21
CA ARG A 31 5.82 5.18 3.19
C ARG A 31 4.89 6.15 2.46
N GLY A 32 3.64 6.23 2.92
CA GLY A 32 2.68 7.22 2.44
C GLY A 32 1.39 6.59 1.95
N GLY A 33 0.72 7.29 1.03
CA GLY A 33 -0.51 6.84 0.42
C GLY A 33 -0.27 5.84 -0.71
N PHE A 34 -1.18 4.90 -0.84
CA PHE A 34 -1.33 4.01 -1.99
C PHE A 34 -2.67 4.29 -2.64
N ALA A 35 -2.70 4.29 -3.97
CA ALA A 35 -3.95 4.28 -4.72
C ALA A 35 -4.51 2.85 -4.71
N ALA A 36 -5.61 2.63 -3.99
CA ALA A 36 -6.27 1.34 -3.89
C ALA A 36 -7.49 1.28 -4.81
N LYS A 37 -7.58 0.19 -5.58
CA LYS A 37 -8.79 -0.20 -6.30
C LYS A 37 -9.45 -1.37 -5.59
N TYR A 38 -10.76 -1.27 -5.43
CA TYR A 38 -11.61 -2.27 -4.81
C TYR A 38 -12.49 -2.91 -5.87
N THR A 39 -12.36 -4.22 -6.04
CA THR A 39 -13.19 -5.00 -6.97
C THR A 39 -14.11 -5.90 -6.18
N LEU A 40 -15.42 -5.66 -6.28
CA LEU A 40 -16.43 -6.48 -5.61
C LEU A 40 -16.29 -7.94 -6.07
N LYS A 41 -16.18 -8.87 -5.11
CA LYS A 41 -16.07 -10.29 -5.45
C LYS A 41 -17.36 -10.80 -6.09
N PRO A 42 -17.28 -11.63 -7.14
CA PRO A 42 -18.46 -12.11 -7.86
C PRO A 42 -19.31 -13.05 -7.01
N GLY A 43 -20.61 -13.14 -7.35
CA GLY A 43 -21.53 -14.14 -6.78
C GLY A 43 -22.14 -13.79 -5.42
N GLN A 44 -21.83 -12.60 -4.89
CA GLN A 44 -22.44 -12.13 -3.64
C GLN A 44 -23.90 -11.72 -3.86
N GLN A 45 -24.80 -12.15 -2.96
CA GLN A 45 -26.20 -11.74 -2.94
C GLN A 45 -26.38 -10.63 -1.90
N VAL A 46 -25.70 -9.51 -2.11
CA VAL A 46 -25.72 -8.34 -1.23
C VAL A 46 -25.96 -7.10 -2.08
N GLU A 47 -26.76 -6.16 -1.56
CA GLU A 47 -27.09 -4.88 -2.18
C GLU A 47 -26.96 -3.78 -1.13
N GLY A 48 -26.77 -2.54 -1.58
CA GLY A 48 -26.66 -1.35 -0.73
C GLY A 48 -25.27 -0.73 -0.75
N ALA A 49 -25.05 0.25 0.13
CA ALA A 49 -23.84 1.09 0.15
C ALA A 49 -22.53 0.27 0.24
N CYS A 50 -22.54 -0.88 0.91
CA CYS A 50 -21.37 -1.76 0.98
C CYS A 50 -20.94 -2.32 -0.38
N THR A 51 -21.75 -2.24 -1.45
CA THR A 51 -21.42 -2.72 -2.81
C THR A 51 -20.91 -1.63 -3.75
N GLU A 52 -20.86 -0.38 -3.29
CA GLU A 52 -20.56 0.80 -4.11
C GLU A 52 -19.09 1.25 -3.98
N LEU A 53 -18.30 0.58 -3.14
CA LEU A 53 -16.91 0.94 -2.87
C LEU A 53 -16.01 0.63 -4.10
N LYS A 54 -15.45 1.67 -4.73
CA LYS A 54 -14.65 1.55 -5.98
C LYS A 54 -13.14 1.60 -5.76
N GLY A 55 -12.70 2.48 -4.87
CA GLY A 55 -11.30 2.73 -4.57
C GLY A 55 -11.15 3.94 -3.67
N GLU A 56 -9.99 4.12 -3.07
CA GLU A 56 -9.63 5.32 -2.31
C GLU A 56 -8.11 5.39 -2.09
N VAL A 57 -7.64 6.48 -1.48
CA VAL A 57 -6.29 6.52 -0.94
C VAL A 57 -6.25 5.73 0.38
N ILE A 58 -5.29 4.81 0.49
CA ILE A 58 -4.99 4.14 1.76
C ILE A 58 -3.59 4.49 2.24
N GLY A 59 -3.47 4.89 3.50
CA GLY A 59 -2.18 5.02 4.17
C GLY A 59 -1.67 3.66 4.60
N VAL A 60 -0.46 3.31 4.20
CA VAL A 60 0.19 2.05 4.58
C VAL A 60 1.55 2.34 5.18
N GLN A 61 1.81 1.81 6.38
CA GLN A 61 3.07 2.01 7.08
C GLN A 61 3.49 0.79 7.88
N THR A 62 4.78 0.48 7.84
CA THR A 62 5.40 -0.47 8.76
C THR A 62 6.10 0.24 9.90
N TYR A 63 5.97 -0.28 11.12
CA TYR A 63 6.68 0.23 12.30
C TYR A 63 7.09 -0.91 13.23
N HIS A 64 8.05 -0.61 14.11
CA HIS A 64 8.47 -1.51 15.18
C HIS A 64 7.88 -1.01 16.50
N PRO A 65 7.05 -1.80 17.19
CA PRO A 65 6.42 -1.37 18.43
C PRO A 65 7.46 -1.09 19.52
N ALA A 66 7.11 -0.21 20.44
CA ALA A 66 7.95 0.12 21.58
C ALA A 66 8.07 -1.05 22.55
N LYS A 67 9.25 -1.22 23.13
CA LYS A 67 9.56 -2.18 24.19
C LYS A 67 10.38 -1.51 25.29
N GLU A 68 10.01 -1.78 26.53
CA GLU A 68 10.79 -1.38 27.69
C GLU A 68 12.12 -2.14 27.75
N THR A 69 13.21 -1.41 27.94
CA THR A 69 14.56 -1.95 28.12
C THR A 69 15.21 -1.33 29.35
N SER A 70 16.33 -1.90 29.80
CA SER A 70 17.13 -1.29 30.88
C SER A 70 17.67 0.11 30.55
N GLU A 71 17.64 0.49 29.26
CA GLU A 71 18.10 1.79 28.75
C GLU A 71 16.91 2.72 28.36
N GLY A 72 15.69 2.36 28.75
CA GLY A 72 14.45 3.07 28.43
C GLY A 72 13.64 2.42 27.30
N VAL A 73 12.62 3.13 26.82
CA VAL A 73 11.72 2.67 25.75
C VAL A 73 12.45 2.70 24.40
N LYS A 74 12.57 1.55 23.73
CA LYS A 74 13.20 1.41 22.41
C LYS A 74 12.31 0.62 21.45
N PRO A 75 12.41 0.80 20.13
CA PRO A 75 11.71 -0.05 19.18
C PRO A 75 12.17 -1.52 19.29
N ASP A 76 11.22 -2.46 19.31
CA ASP A 76 11.51 -3.88 19.22
C ASP A 76 11.66 -4.29 17.75
N THR A 77 12.90 -4.24 17.25
CA THR A 77 13.23 -4.53 15.84
C THR A 77 12.99 -5.99 15.44
N ARG A 78 12.57 -6.85 16.36
CA ARG A 78 12.19 -8.24 16.10
C ARG A 78 10.73 -8.39 15.69
N ILE A 79 9.93 -7.34 15.90
CA ILE A 79 8.51 -7.32 15.58
C ILE A 79 8.29 -6.23 14.55
N THR A 80 7.77 -6.60 13.38
CA THR A 80 7.30 -5.64 12.38
C THR A 80 5.79 -5.62 12.43
N THR A 81 5.21 -4.43 12.58
CA THR A 81 3.77 -4.21 12.58
C THR A 81 3.39 -3.44 11.32
N LEU A 82 2.28 -3.83 10.71
CA LEU A 82 1.65 -3.14 9.61
C LEU A 82 0.48 -2.30 10.13
N ALA A 83 0.41 -1.05 9.69
CA ALA A 83 -0.74 -0.18 9.82
C ALA A 83 -1.36 0.08 8.44
N ILE A 84 -2.67 -0.09 8.34
CA ILE A 84 -3.48 0.31 7.19
C ILE A 84 -4.56 1.27 7.69
N ARG A 85 -4.62 2.47 7.10
CA ARG A 85 -5.64 3.49 7.39
C ARG A 85 -6.28 3.92 6.07
N THR A 86 -7.60 3.78 5.95
CA THR A 86 -8.33 4.28 4.78
C THR A 86 -8.57 5.78 4.91
N GLU A 87 -8.62 6.51 3.80
CA GLU A 87 -8.95 7.93 3.80
C GLU A 87 -10.33 8.16 4.41
N THR A 88 -11.31 7.32 4.04
CA THR A 88 -12.69 7.38 4.56
C THR A 88 -12.74 7.32 6.09
N LEU A 89 -12.08 6.33 6.72
CA LEU A 89 -12.04 6.25 8.19
C LEU A 89 -11.16 7.35 8.80
N GLY A 90 -10.08 7.75 8.11
CA GLY A 90 -9.21 8.83 8.56
C GLY A 90 -9.94 10.17 8.70
N MET A 91 -10.88 10.47 7.80
CA MET A 91 -11.71 11.68 7.87
C MET A 91 -12.71 11.67 9.05
N LEU A 92 -12.99 10.50 9.60
CA LEU A 92 -13.91 10.32 10.73
C LEU A 92 -13.19 10.23 12.08
N GLU A 93 -11.85 10.33 12.10
CA GLU A 93 -11.05 10.19 13.32
C GLU A 93 -11.52 11.13 14.43
N GLY A 94 -11.84 10.54 15.59
CA GLY A 94 -12.31 11.26 16.77
C GLY A 94 -13.83 11.42 16.89
N GLN A 95 -14.61 11.03 15.86
CA GLN A 95 -16.08 11.05 15.96
C GLN A 95 -16.63 9.88 16.77
N ASP A 96 -15.95 8.74 16.73
CA ASP A 96 -16.18 7.59 17.61
C ASP A 96 -14.83 7.17 18.24
N PRO A 97 -14.52 7.66 19.46
CA PRO A 97 -13.22 7.47 20.10
C PRO A 97 -13.01 6.05 20.64
N ASP A 98 -14.07 5.25 20.75
CA ASP A 98 -14.01 3.88 21.28
C ASP A 98 -13.57 2.88 20.20
N HIS A 99 -13.62 3.27 18.92
CA HIS A 99 -13.25 2.41 17.79
C HIS A 99 -12.08 3.02 16.99
N ALA A 100 -11.16 2.14 16.59
CA ALA A 100 -9.94 2.56 15.91
C ALA A 100 -10.17 2.77 14.40
N VAL A 101 -9.65 3.87 13.85
CA VAL A 101 -9.67 4.15 12.40
C VAL A 101 -8.52 3.50 11.63
N THR A 102 -7.69 2.69 12.29
CA THR A 102 -6.48 2.08 11.70
C THR A 102 -6.45 0.59 12.03
N SER A 103 -6.27 -0.23 11.00
CA SER A 103 -6.04 -1.66 11.13
C SER A 103 -4.59 -1.90 11.47
N LEU A 104 -4.33 -2.62 12.56
CA LEU A 104 -3.00 -2.94 13.05
C LEU A 104 -2.82 -4.46 13.11
N GLY A 105 -1.67 -4.95 12.64
CA GLY A 105 -1.39 -6.39 12.58
C GLY A 105 0.09 -6.68 12.43
N GLY A 106 0.49 -7.94 12.57
CA GLY A 106 1.85 -8.36 12.30
C GLY A 106 2.18 -8.26 10.81
N LEU A 107 3.45 -8.04 10.48
CA LEU A 107 4.01 -8.28 9.16
C LEU A 107 5.14 -9.30 9.31
N SER A 108 5.24 -10.25 8.37
CA SER A 108 6.41 -11.14 8.32
C SER A 108 7.70 -10.32 8.35
N SER A 109 8.76 -10.84 8.98
CA SER A 109 10.07 -10.15 8.99
C SER A 109 10.82 -10.33 7.67
N GLU A 110 10.61 -11.47 7.03
CA GLU A 110 11.23 -11.89 5.78
C GLU A 110 10.15 -12.21 4.74
N PRO A 111 10.43 -11.99 3.44
CA PRO A 111 9.53 -12.39 2.39
C PRO A 111 9.52 -13.90 2.21
N ASP A 112 8.46 -14.43 1.62
CA ASP A 112 8.37 -15.83 1.23
C ASP A 112 9.13 -16.12 -0.09
N ALA A 113 8.99 -17.36 -0.58
CA ALA A 113 9.62 -17.82 -1.82
C ALA A 113 9.18 -17.03 -3.07
N ASP A 114 8.02 -16.38 -3.03
CA ASP A 114 7.48 -15.56 -4.12
C ASP A 114 7.84 -14.07 -3.96
N SER A 115 8.76 -13.76 -3.03
CA SER A 115 9.16 -12.39 -2.67
C SER A 115 8.01 -11.56 -2.10
N THR A 116 7.16 -12.18 -1.28
CA THR A 116 5.98 -11.54 -0.67
C THR A 116 6.09 -11.49 0.84
N CYS A 117 5.79 -10.32 1.39
CA CYS A 117 5.60 -10.12 2.82
C CYS A 117 4.12 -10.22 3.17
N HIS A 118 3.79 -11.02 4.18
CA HIS A 118 2.40 -11.30 4.54
C HIS A 118 2.04 -10.64 5.86
N ALA A 119 0.93 -9.94 5.90
CA ALA A 119 0.39 -9.44 7.16
C ALA A 119 -0.49 -10.50 7.83
N THR A 120 -0.46 -10.52 9.15
CA THR A 120 -1.26 -11.43 9.99
C THR A 120 -2.02 -10.67 11.05
N ASP A 121 -3.17 -11.20 11.44
CA ASP A 121 -3.94 -10.73 12.60
C ASP A 121 -4.26 -9.23 12.57
N LEU A 122 -4.58 -8.68 11.39
CA LEU A 122 -5.00 -7.29 11.25
C LEU A 122 -6.32 -7.05 11.99
N SER A 123 -6.33 -6.08 12.89
CA SER A 123 -7.55 -5.63 13.56
C SER A 123 -8.52 -4.99 12.57
N THR A 124 -9.82 -5.13 12.83
CA THR A 124 -10.84 -4.33 12.14
C THR A 124 -10.65 -2.86 12.49
N ALA A 125 -10.74 -2.00 11.48
CA ALA A 125 -10.86 -0.56 11.66
C ALA A 125 -12.31 -0.15 11.42
N GLU A 126 -12.91 0.60 12.33
CA GLU A 126 -14.35 0.89 12.28
C GLU A 126 -14.72 2.20 12.97
N GLN A 127 -15.89 2.72 12.61
CA GLN A 127 -16.54 3.87 13.22
C GLN A 127 -18.05 3.61 13.29
N HIS A 128 -18.64 3.90 14.45
CA HIS A 128 -20.07 3.85 14.73
C HIS A 128 -20.56 5.23 15.16
N ILE A 129 -21.09 5.98 14.19
CA ILE A 129 -21.55 7.35 14.40
C ILE A 129 -23.07 7.33 14.50
N ALA A 130 -23.59 7.72 15.66
CA ALA A 130 -25.02 7.83 15.89
C ALA A 130 -25.65 8.93 15.00
N ALA A 131 -26.89 8.71 14.58
CA ALA A 131 -27.65 9.73 13.87
C ALA A 131 -27.79 11.02 14.71
N SER A 132 -27.72 12.16 14.05
CA SER A 132 -28.03 13.49 14.60
C SER A 132 -28.96 14.26 13.64
N GLU A 133 -29.31 15.49 13.99
CA GLU A 133 -30.07 16.37 13.08
C GLU A 133 -29.25 16.76 11.83
N GLU A 134 -27.92 16.68 11.92
CA GLU A 134 -26.98 17.14 10.89
C GLU A 134 -26.44 15.99 10.03
N GLN A 135 -26.47 14.76 10.53
CA GLN A 135 -25.92 13.59 9.83
C GLN A 135 -26.72 12.31 10.13
N PRO A 136 -26.91 11.42 9.13
CA PRO A 136 -27.50 10.12 9.36
C PRO A 136 -26.57 9.24 10.21
N GLN A 137 -27.13 8.15 10.76
CA GLN A 137 -26.31 7.11 11.39
C GLN A 137 -25.35 6.52 10.35
N LEU A 138 -24.11 6.30 10.76
CA LEU A 138 -23.06 5.74 9.92
C LEU A 138 -22.33 4.63 10.67
N ASP A 139 -22.42 3.41 10.13
CA ASP A 139 -21.66 2.26 10.59
C ASP A 139 -20.72 1.83 9.46
N LEU A 140 -19.42 2.01 9.66
CA LEU A 140 -18.38 1.67 8.69
C LEU A 140 -17.35 0.74 9.32
N ALA A 141 -16.99 -0.34 8.64
CA ALA A 141 -15.92 -1.23 9.07
C ALA A 141 -15.11 -1.77 7.89
N TYR A 142 -13.79 -1.86 8.08
CA TYR A 142 -12.83 -2.43 7.16
C TYR A 142 -12.07 -3.56 7.86
N SER A 143 -12.22 -4.78 7.36
CA SER A 143 -11.51 -5.96 7.87
C SER A 143 -10.66 -6.59 6.76
N TRP A 144 -9.35 -6.46 6.90
CA TRP A 144 -8.36 -6.89 5.91
C TRP A 144 -7.90 -8.33 6.16
N LYS A 145 -7.80 -9.11 5.08
CA LYS A 145 -7.28 -10.49 5.10
C LYS A 145 -6.36 -10.73 3.91
N HIS A 146 -5.50 -11.74 4.05
CA HIS A 146 -4.58 -12.16 2.99
C HIS A 146 -3.80 -11.00 2.39
N VAL A 147 -3.38 -10.05 3.24
CA VAL A 147 -2.63 -8.87 2.80
C VAL A 147 -1.21 -9.30 2.43
N GLY A 148 -0.88 -9.17 1.15
CA GLY A 148 0.44 -9.39 0.60
C GLY A 148 1.07 -8.08 0.13
N ILE A 149 2.35 -7.90 0.42
CA ILE A 149 3.15 -6.75 0.00
C ILE A 149 4.37 -7.26 -0.78
N VAL A 150 4.60 -6.69 -1.96
CA VAL A 150 5.72 -7.09 -2.82
C VAL A 150 7.05 -6.68 -2.18
N SER A 151 8.01 -7.60 -2.06
CA SER A 151 9.37 -7.37 -1.54
C SER A 151 10.46 -7.71 -2.57
N LYS A 152 10.20 -7.41 -3.84
CA LYS A 152 11.16 -7.60 -4.92
C LYS A 152 12.15 -6.43 -4.97
N PRO A 153 13.45 -6.66 -5.30
CA PRO A 153 14.45 -5.60 -5.36
C PRO A 153 14.10 -4.45 -6.32
N GLU A 154 13.39 -4.74 -7.40
CA GLU A 154 13.02 -3.74 -8.40
C GLU A 154 11.92 -2.81 -7.88
N ILE A 155 11.03 -3.31 -7.01
CA ILE A 155 9.79 -2.64 -6.60
C ILE A 155 9.43 -2.88 -5.11
N PRO A 156 10.36 -2.66 -4.17
CA PRO A 156 10.20 -3.08 -2.78
C PRO A 156 9.13 -2.27 -2.05
N GLY A 157 8.11 -2.97 -1.54
CA GLY A 157 7.04 -2.41 -0.73
C GLY A 157 6.07 -1.49 -1.47
N THR A 158 6.09 -1.47 -2.81
CA THR A 158 5.36 -0.47 -3.63
C THR A 158 4.03 -0.97 -4.18
N GLN A 159 3.76 -2.27 -4.13
CA GLN A 159 2.49 -2.87 -4.53
C GLN A 159 1.98 -3.77 -3.41
N LEU A 160 0.66 -3.77 -3.19
CA LEU A 160 -0.01 -4.67 -2.26
C LEU A 160 -1.32 -5.21 -2.82
N TRP A 161 -1.74 -6.35 -2.29
CA TRP A 161 -3.06 -6.93 -2.54
C TRP A 161 -3.66 -7.43 -1.24
N ALA A 162 -4.99 -7.55 -1.22
CA ALA A 162 -5.70 -8.06 -0.06
C ALA A 162 -7.10 -8.56 -0.44
N ASP A 163 -7.69 -9.27 0.51
CA ASP A 163 -9.13 -9.40 0.63
C ASP A 163 -9.64 -8.39 1.66
N LEU A 164 -10.75 -7.73 1.36
CA LEU A 164 -11.39 -6.77 2.25
C LEU A 164 -12.85 -7.17 2.48
N SER A 165 -13.22 -7.35 3.75
CA SER A 165 -14.62 -7.35 4.16
C SER A 165 -15.00 -5.93 4.56
N TYR A 166 -15.93 -5.32 3.84
CA TYR A 166 -16.35 -3.94 3.99
C TYR A 166 -17.81 -3.86 4.43
N THR A 167 -18.06 -3.19 5.54
CA THR A 167 -19.41 -2.93 6.07
C THR A 167 -19.76 -1.47 5.89
N ALA A 168 -20.94 -1.21 5.31
CA ALA A 168 -21.53 0.12 5.19
C ALA A 168 -23.05 0.02 5.05
N GLY A 169 -23.78 0.94 5.69
CA GLY A 169 -25.24 1.04 5.53
C GLY A 169 -26.00 -0.22 5.95
N GLY A 170 -25.49 -0.96 6.94
CA GLY A 170 -26.10 -2.18 7.45
C GLY A 170 -25.90 -3.43 6.58
N CYS A 171 -25.06 -3.37 5.55
CA CYS A 171 -24.65 -4.53 4.75
C CYS A 171 -23.14 -4.72 4.77
N THR A 172 -22.68 -5.94 4.48
CA THR A 172 -21.26 -6.30 4.38
C THR A 172 -21.00 -6.98 3.04
N ALA A 173 -19.97 -6.53 2.33
CA ALA A 173 -19.54 -7.11 1.06
C ALA A 173 -18.04 -7.37 1.06
N GLU A 174 -17.64 -8.38 0.27
CA GLU A 174 -16.26 -8.81 0.12
C GLU A 174 -15.64 -8.26 -1.17
N TYR A 175 -14.41 -7.77 -1.07
CA TYR A 175 -13.66 -7.15 -2.15
C TYR A 175 -12.30 -7.82 -2.32
N SER A 176 -11.82 -7.86 -3.55
CA SER A 176 -10.41 -8.00 -3.86
C SER A 176 -9.80 -6.61 -4.00
N VAL A 177 -8.68 -6.39 -3.33
CA VAL A 177 -7.98 -5.10 -3.31
C VAL A 177 -6.65 -5.23 -4.00
N ARG A 178 -6.31 -4.23 -4.80
CA ARG A 178 -4.96 -4.00 -5.31
C ARG A 178 -4.59 -2.54 -5.09
N ALA A 179 -3.38 -2.28 -4.64
CA ALA A 179 -2.92 -0.92 -4.46
C ALA A 179 -1.47 -0.71 -4.87
N VAL A 180 -1.17 0.50 -5.32
CA VAL A 180 0.16 0.91 -5.78
C VAL A 180 0.56 2.24 -5.16
N TRP A 181 1.84 2.33 -4.84
CA TRP A 181 2.50 3.56 -4.41
C TRP A 181 3.31 4.15 -5.57
N PRO A 182 3.37 5.49 -5.72
CA PRO A 182 2.66 6.49 -4.91
C PRO A 182 1.20 6.71 -5.38
N VAL A 183 0.42 7.46 -4.60
CA VAL A 183 -0.84 8.03 -5.07
C VAL A 183 -0.56 9.06 -6.15
N LEU A 184 -1.24 8.93 -7.28
CA LEU A 184 -1.31 9.94 -8.33
C LEU A 184 -2.75 10.14 -8.74
N TRP A 185 -3.22 11.38 -8.67
CA TRP A 185 -4.49 11.79 -9.24
C TRP A 185 -4.34 11.97 -10.74
N CYS A 186 -5.34 11.56 -11.51
CA CYS A 186 -5.24 11.49 -12.97
C CYS A 186 -6.41 12.13 -13.71
N PHE A 187 -7.09 13.10 -13.08
CA PHE A 187 -8.08 13.92 -13.78
C PHE A 187 -7.43 15.12 -14.46
N GLN A 188 -7.97 15.49 -15.63
CA GLN A 188 -7.61 16.72 -16.32
C GLN A 188 -7.99 17.93 -15.47
N THR A 189 -7.14 18.96 -15.49
CA THR A 189 -7.43 20.25 -14.87
C THR A 189 -7.35 21.39 -15.88
N ASP A 190 -8.17 22.42 -15.68
CA ASP A 190 -8.11 23.68 -16.44
C ASP A 190 -6.87 24.52 -16.03
N GLU A 191 -6.72 25.71 -16.63
CA GLU A 191 -5.60 26.62 -16.34
C GLU A 191 -5.60 27.12 -14.89
N GLU A 192 -6.77 27.13 -14.25
CA GLU A 192 -6.99 27.52 -12.86
C GLU A 192 -6.79 26.35 -11.87
N GLY A 193 -6.58 25.13 -12.37
CA GLY A 193 -6.39 23.92 -11.56
C GLY A 193 -7.68 23.23 -11.11
N ASN A 194 -8.84 23.61 -11.66
CA ASN A 194 -10.11 22.92 -11.40
C ASN A 194 -10.26 21.69 -12.30
N PRO A 195 -10.96 20.63 -11.85
CA PRO A 195 -11.23 19.47 -12.69
C PRO A 195 -12.02 19.85 -13.95
N VAL A 196 -11.55 19.40 -15.10
CA VAL A 196 -12.32 19.47 -16.36
C VAL A 196 -13.43 18.43 -16.27
N LEU A 197 -14.67 18.86 -16.47
CA LEU A 197 -15.85 17.99 -16.41
C LEU A 197 -16.31 17.57 -17.81
N GLY A 198 -16.70 16.32 -17.96
CA GLY A 198 -17.32 15.76 -19.17
C GLY A 198 -18.79 16.14 -19.30
N ASP A 199 -19.43 15.64 -20.36
CA ASP A 199 -20.85 15.91 -20.64
C ASP A 199 -21.80 15.38 -19.55
N ASP A 200 -21.35 14.39 -18.77
CA ASP A 200 -22.05 13.80 -17.63
C ASP A 200 -21.78 14.53 -16.30
N GLY A 201 -20.93 15.57 -16.33
CA GLY A 201 -20.51 16.31 -15.14
C GLY A 201 -19.44 15.60 -14.30
N ALA A 202 -18.93 14.44 -14.73
CA ALA A 202 -17.83 13.76 -14.05
C ALA A 202 -16.47 14.31 -14.50
N PRO A 203 -15.44 14.31 -13.63
CA PRO A 203 -14.09 14.68 -14.04
C PRO A 203 -13.56 13.79 -15.18
N VAL A 204 -12.89 14.41 -16.16
CA VAL A 204 -12.32 13.71 -17.31
C VAL A 204 -11.00 13.06 -16.91
N ALA A 205 -10.93 11.73 -16.97
CA ALA A 205 -9.72 10.95 -16.75
C ALA A 205 -8.66 11.18 -17.85
N ASP A 206 -7.39 11.19 -17.48
CA ASP A 206 -6.24 11.33 -18.37
C ASP A 206 -5.12 10.33 -18.01
N ASP A 207 -5.06 9.24 -18.77
CA ASP A 207 -4.03 8.21 -18.64
C ASP A 207 -2.60 8.73 -18.81
N SER A 208 -2.40 9.86 -19.51
CA SER A 208 -1.06 10.43 -19.69
C SER A 208 -0.46 10.90 -18.37
N LEU A 209 -1.30 11.21 -17.37
CA LEU A 209 -0.90 11.58 -16.02
C LEU A 209 -0.38 10.39 -15.19
N CYS A 210 -0.63 9.16 -15.64
CA CYS A 210 -0.08 7.94 -15.03
C CYS A 210 1.22 7.46 -15.72
N GLY A 211 1.62 8.12 -16.81
CA GLY A 211 2.75 7.73 -17.66
C GLY A 211 4.12 8.25 -17.20
N PRO A 212 5.15 8.15 -18.08
CA PRO A 212 6.49 8.64 -17.79
C PRO A 212 6.52 10.11 -17.37
N GLY A 213 7.24 10.42 -16.29
CA GLY A 213 7.36 11.77 -15.73
C GLY A 213 6.36 12.10 -14.61
N SER A 214 5.37 11.24 -14.36
CA SER A 214 4.40 11.38 -13.26
C SER A 214 4.96 11.13 -11.86
N GLY A 215 6.14 10.48 -11.78
CA GLY A 215 6.69 9.96 -10.52
C GLY A 215 6.30 8.51 -10.24
N MET A 216 5.40 7.92 -11.04
CA MET A 216 5.15 6.48 -11.06
C MET A 216 6.36 5.73 -11.62
N ASN A 217 6.62 4.51 -11.13
CA ASN A 217 7.59 3.64 -11.80
C ASN A 217 7.10 3.35 -13.24
N PRO A 218 7.88 3.66 -14.28
CA PRO A 218 7.46 3.48 -15.67
C PRO A 218 7.16 2.01 -16.04
N ASP A 219 7.72 1.07 -15.29
CA ASP A 219 7.49 -0.36 -15.49
C ASP A 219 6.16 -0.83 -14.88
N PHE A 220 5.47 -0.03 -14.05
CA PHE A 220 4.17 -0.42 -13.51
C PHE A 220 3.07 -0.32 -14.57
N PRO A 221 2.32 -1.40 -14.85
CA PRO A 221 1.14 -1.35 -15.69
C PRO A 221 0.02 -0.64 -14.93
N VAL A 222 -0.02 0.69 -15.05
CA VAL A 222 -1.05 1.56 -14.48
C VAL A 222 -1.83 2.29 -15.57
N HIS A 223 -3.10 2.58 -15.28
CA HIS A 223 -3.99 3.46 -16.03
C HIS A 223 -4.74 4.38 -15.07
N CYS A 224 -5.37 5.43 -15.59
CA CYS A 224 -6.29 6.24 -14.83
C CYS A 224 -7.62 5.53 -14.70
N ASP A 225 -8.04 5.24 -13.47
CA ASP A 225 -9.37 4.70 -13.22
C ASP A 225 -10.39 5.84 -13.13
N PRO A 226 -11.39 5.91 -14.02
CA PRO A 226 -12.35 7.02 -14.01
C PRO A 226 -13.31 7.00 -12.82
N ASP A 227 -13.55 5.84 -12.20
CA ASP A 227 -14.44 5.71 -11.04
C ASP A 227 -13.72 6.12 -9.73
N VAL A 228 -12.39 5.99 -9.69
CA VAL A 228 -11.57 6.28 -8.50
C VAL A 228 -10.83 7.62 -8.63
N GLY A 229 -10.48 8.04 -9.84
CA GLY A 229 -9.69 9.24 -10.11
C GLY A 229 -8.20 9.10 -9.82
N LEU A 230 -7.72 7.87 -9.69
CA LEU A 230 -6.34 7.55 -9.32
C LEU A 230 -5.67 6.67 -10.38
N CYS A 231 -4.35 6.78 -10.47
CA CYS A 231 -3.54 5.81 -11.21
C CYS A 231 -3.50 4.49 -10.45
N VAL A 232 -4.14 3.46 -11.00
CA VAL A 232 -4.25 2.12 -10.37
C VAL A 232 -3.59 1.06 -11.24
N LEU A 233 -3.23 -0.08 -10.64
CA LEU A 233 -2.68 -1.22 -11.38
C LEU A 233 -3.72 -1.81 -12.35
N ASP A 234 -3.26 -2.34 -13.48
CA ASP A 234 -4.08 -3.04 -14.48
C ASP A 234 -4.42 -4.46 -14.03
N SER A 235 -3.47 -5.11 -13.35
CA SER A 235 -3.54 -6.52 -12.93
C SER A 235 -3.17 -6.70 -11.47
N ASP A 236 -3.29 -7.93 -10.97
CA ASP A 236 -2.90 -8.27 -9.61
C ASP A 236 -1.37 -8.17 -9.45
N PRO A 237 -0.88 -7.66 -8.30
CA PRO A 237 0.54 -7.67 -7.97
C PRO A 237 1.12 -9.09 -7.77
N PRO A 238 2.46 -9.25 -7.85
CA PRO A 238 3.42 -8.29 -8.37
C PRO A 238 3.28 -8.17 -9.90
N THR A 239 3.23 -6.94 -10.42
CA THR A 239 3.07 -6.71 -11.86
C THR A 239 4.02 -5.64 -12.41
N LEU A 240 4.61 -5.94 -13.56
CA LEU A 240 5.55 -5.10 -14.34
C LEU A 240 5.26 -5.29 -15.83
N ARG A 241 5.53 -4.27 -16.66
CA ARG A 241 5.40 -4.29 -18.12
C ARG A 241 6.53 -5.05 -18.81
#